data_AF-A0A2Z3HNT5-F1
#
_entry.id   AF-A0A2Z3HNT5-F1
#
_cell.length_a   1.000
_cell.length_b   1.000
_cell.length_c   1.000
_cell.angle_alpha   90.00
_cell.angle_beta   90.00
_cell.angle_gamma   90.00
#
_symmetry.space_group_name_H-M   'P 1'
#
loop_
_entity.id
_entity.type
_entity.pdbx_description
1 polymer ?
#
loop_
_entity_poly.entity_id
_entity_poly.type
_entity_poly.pdbx_seq_one_letter_code
_entity_poly.pdbx_strand_id
1 'polypeptide(L)'
;MSAQSYPVANDGEAALGAPLGHALRAREAESLAGEPVVFASERVGPPCPSREAALELAARMGASAASPADPGAVRIIEVFDGARPPAPARPLTEGGRRWPEPPPPPRTVWRVQVDFWRPASRTPAILQAQARHVRKRTQADVSGDHLSAFARQPLRPVRPQQPLDIGLFEVRAPENPDRLLPDE
;
A
#
# COMPACT_ATOMS: atom_id res chain seq x y z
N MET A 1 20.26 12.10 4.94
CA MET A 1 18.90 11.68 4.54
C MET A 1 18.15 12.94 4.14
N SER A 2 17.89 13.16 2.86
CA SER A 2 17.07 14.30 2.41
C SER A 2 15.63 14.07 2.86
N ALA A 3 15.01 15.08 3.46
CA ALA A 3 13.63 15.01 3.92
C ALA A 3 12.73 15.21 2.70
N GLN A 4 11.95 14.17 2.36
CA GLN A 4 11.20 14.15 1.11
C GLN A 4 9.81 14.78 1.25
N SER A 5 9.48 15.79 0.44
CA SER A 5 8.17 16.45 0.50
C SER A 5 7.19 15.78 -0.47
N TYR A 6 5.92 15.66 -0.06
CA TYR A 6 4.86 15.03 -0.86
C TYR A 6 3.70 15.99 -1.10
N PRO A 7 3.07 15.97 -2.29
CA PRO A 7 1.91 16.81 -2.57
C PRO A 7 0.73 16.46 -1.67
N VAL A 8 -0.09 17.45 -1.34
CA VAL A 8 -1.36 17.30 -0.65
C VAL A 8 -2.47 17.50 -1.68
N ALA A 9 -3.30 16.49 -1.90
CA ALA A 9 -4.30 16.53 -2.97
C ALA A 9 -5.49 15.59 -2.71
N ASN A 10 -6.61 15.85 -3.38
CA ASN A 10 -7.81 15.02 -3.24
C ASN A 10 -7.68 13.65 -3.93
N ASP A 11 -6.93 13.60 -5.03
CA ASP A 11 -6.70 12.43 -5.86
C ASP A 11 -5.33 12.54 -6.55
N GLY A 12 -4.92 11.46 -7.24
CA GLY A 12 -3.64 11.40 -7.91
C GLY A 12 -3.49 12.38 -9.10
N GLU A 13 -4.57 12.72 -9.81
CA GLU A 13 -4.47 13.67 -10.93
C GLU A 13 -4.23 15.09 -10.41
N ALA A 14 -4.96 15.49 -9.36
CA ALA A 14 -4.74 16.74 -8.65
C ALA A 14 -3.35 16.81 -8.02
N ALA A 15 -2.81 15.68 -7.54
CA ALA A 15 -1.46 15.62 -7.00
C ALA A 15 -0.37 15.98 -8.04
N LEU A 16 -0.63 15.72 -9.33
CA LEU A 16 0.28 16.07 -10.43
C LEU A 16 0.05 17.46 -11.00
N GLY A 17 -1.22 17.87 -11.16
CA GLY A 17 -1.55 19.10 -11.88
C GLY A 17 -1.77 20.33 -11.00
N ALA A 18 -2.37 20.16 -9.82
CA ALA A 18 -2.81 21.27 -8.97
C ALA A 18 -2.91 20.84 -7.48
N PRO A 19 -1.80 20.51 -6.82
CA PRO A 19 -1.81 20.15 -5.41
C PRO A 19 -2.16 21.37 -4.54
N LEU A 20 -2.80 21.12 -3.39
CA LEU A 20 -3.12 22.13 -2.38
C LEU A 20 -1.84 22.71 -1.72
N GLY A 21 -0.76 21.94 -1.78
CA GLY A 21 0.55 22.29 -1.24
C GLY A 21 1.44 21.06 -1.17
N HIS A 22 2.60 21.19 -0.53
CA HIS A 22 3.51 20.07 -0.29
C HIS A 22 3.83 20.01 1.20
N ALA A 23 3.96 18.79 1.71
CA ALA A 23 4.20 18.53 3.13
C ALA A 23 5.22 17.42 3.33
N LEU A 24 6.15 17.64 4.25
CA LEU A 24 7.13 16.64 4.68
C LEU A 24 6.52 15.66 5.67
N ARG A 25 5.53 16.10 6.44
CA ARG A 25 4.93 15.34 7.54
C ARG A 25 3.41 15.41 7.51
N ALA A 26 2.76 14.41 8.09
CA ALA A 26 1.30 14.34 8.17
C ALA A 26 0.69 15.61 8.79
N ARG A 27 1.26 16.15 9.88
CA ARG A 27 0.74 17.36 10.55
C ARG A 27 0.73 18.61 9.65
N GLU A 28 1.75 18.76 8.79
CA GLU A 28 1.80 19.86 7.80
C GLU A 28 0.72 19.64 6.74
N ALA A 29 0.57 18.40 6.27
CA ALA A 29 -0.47 18.04 5.31
C ALA A 29 -1.88 18.25 5.86
N GLU A 30 -2.13 17.93 7.14
CA GLU A 30 -3.39 18.21 7.83
C GLU A 30 -3.68 19.71 7.90
N SER A 31 -2.63 20.53 8.10
CA SER A 31 -2.77 21.98 8.15
C SER A 31 -3.14 22.56 6.79
N LEU A 32 -2.62 21.98 5.70
CA LEU A 32 -2.95 22.35 4.32
C LEU A 32 -4.33 21.83 3.88
N ALA A 33 -4.70 20.62 4.30
CA ALA A 33 -5.97 19.99 3.95
C ALA A 33 -7.15 20.48 4.81
N GLY A 34 -6.89 21.01 6.02
CA GLY A 34 -7.91 21.39 6.99
C GLY A 34 -8.60 20.21 7.68
N GLU A 35 -8.11 18.98 7.46
CA GLU A 35 -8.66 17.75 8.01
C GLU A 35 -7.57 16.66 8.13
N PRO A 36 -7.81 15.56 8.85
CA PRO A 36 -6.88 14.43 8.91
C PRO A 36 -6.53 13.91 7.51
N VAL A 37 -5.28 13.51 7.28
CA VAL A 37 -4.83 12.97 6.00
C VAL A 37 -4.35 11.53 6.11
N VAL A 38 -4.31 10.84 4.98
CA VAL A 38 -3.70 9.52 4.81
C VAL A 38 -2.67 9.57 3.69
N PHE A 39 -1.59 8.80 3.82
CA PHE A 39 -0.63 8.66 2.74
C PHE A 39 -1.16 7.65 1.71
N ALA A 40 -1.22 8.05 0.45
CA ALA A 40 -1.79 7.26 -0.64
C ALA A 40 -0.79 7.11 -1.80
N SER A 41 -0.93 6.00 -2.53
CA SER A 41 -0.25 5.73 -3.79
C SER A 41 -1.28 5.39 -4.85
N GLU A 42 -1.32 6.14 -5.94
CA GLU A 42 -2.33 5.97 -6.99
C GLU A 42 -1.70 5.90 -8.37
N ARG A 43 -2.27 5.07 -9.24
CA ARG A 43 -1.90 5.03 -10.66
C ARG A 43 -2.78 6.00 -11.42
N VAL A 44 -2.16 6.89 -12.18
CA VAL A 44 -2.84 7.99 -12.86
C VAL A 44 -2.64 7.89 -14.36
N GLY A 45 -3.66 8.34 -15.10
CA GLY A 45 -3.68 8.28 -16.55
C GLY A 45 -3.79 6.85 -17.13
N PRO A 46 -3.86 6.77 -18.47
CA PRO A 46 -3.98 5.52 -19.20
C PRO A 46 -2.72 4.66 -19.14
N PRO A 47 -2.82 3.35 -19.42
CA PRO A 47 -1.65 2.51 -19.67
C PRO A 47 -0.87 2.98 -20.89
N CYS A 48 0.46 2.98 -20.75
CA CYS A 48 1.39 3.39 -21.80
C CYS A 48 2.11 2.16 -22.38
N PRO A 49 2.37 2.15 -23.70
CA PRO A 49 3.07 1.04 -24.36
C PRO A 49 4.57 1.01 -24.07
N SER A 50 5.15 2.12 -23.61
CA SER A 50 6.58 2.23 -23.28
C SER A 50 6.82 3.12 -22.06
N ARG A 51 8.02 3.01 -21.50
CA ARG A 51 8.47 3.83 -20.37
C ARG A 51 8.53 5.31 -20.75
N GLU A 52 8.99 5.60 -21.96
CA GLU A 52 9.12 6.95 -22.52
C GLU A 52 7.74 7.59 -22.67
N ALA A 53 6.75 6.85 -23.19
CA ALA A 53 5.38 7.34 -23.29
C ALA A 53 4.76 7.66 -21.91
N ALA A 54 5.10 6.88 -20.88
CA ALA A 54 4.66 7.15 -19.51
C ALA A 54 5.35 8.39 -18.90
N LEU A 55 6.63 8.64 -19.23
CA LEU A 55 7.34 9.85 -18.84
C LEU A 55 6.76 11.11 -19.51
N GLU A 56 6.47 11.04 -20.81
CA GLU A 56 5.82 12.12 -21.55
C GLU A 56 4.41 12.40 -21.01
N LEU A 57 3.65 11.35 -20.69
CA LEU A 57 2.35 11.48 -20.05
C LEU A 57 2.48 12.17 -18.69
N ALA A 58 3.43 11.75 -17.84
CA ALA A 58 3.68 12.38 -16.54
C ALA A 58 4.00 13.88 -16.70
N ALA A 59 4.90 14.23 -17.62
CA ALA A 59 5.26 15.62 -17.90
C ALA A 59 4.05 16.46 -18.34
N ARG A 60 3.20 15.91 -19.22
CA ARG A 60 1.95 16.56 -19.66
C ARG A 60 0.93 16.74 -18.54
N MET A 61 0.89 15.83 -17.57
CA MET A 61 0.01 15.92 -16.40
C MET A 61 0.51 16.90 -15.33
N GLY A 62 1.64 17.57 -15.55
CA GLY A 62 2.19 18.55 -14.61
C GLY A 62 3.28 18.00 -13.70
N ALA A 63 3.73 16.74 -13.89
CA ALA A 63 4.94 16.24 -13.26
C ALA A 63 6.17 16.93 -13.89
N SER A 64 6.38 18.20 -13.58
CA SER A 64 7.49 18.98 -14.10
C SER A 64 8.76 18.63 -13.33
N ALA A 65 9.85 18.39 -14.08
CA ALA A 65 11.22 18.35 -13.54
C ALA A 65 11.65 19.65 -12.84
N ALA A 66 10.85 20.73 -12.95
CA ALA A 66 11.13 22.05 -12.40
C ALA A 66 10.55 22.31 -11.00
N SER A 67 9.93 21.31 -10.33
CA SER A 67 9.75 21.38 -8.88
C SER A 67 10.88 20.61 -8.20
N PRO A 68 11.95 21.27 -7.72
CA PRO A 68 13.08 20.61 -7.06
C PRO A 68 12.72 19.97 -5.70
N ALA A 69 11.44 19.96 -5.31
CA ALA A 69 10.98 19.54 -4.00
C ALA A 69 10.63 18.04 -3.86
N ASP A 70 10.76 17.21 -4.92
CA ASP A 70 11.35 15.86 -4.84
C ASP A 70 10.96 14.91 -6.00
N PRO A 71 11.94 14.24 -6.63
CA PRO A 71 11.70 13.22 -7.66
C PRO A 71 11.08 11.90 -7.15
N GLY A 72 10.88 11.72 -5.84
CA GLY A 72 10.39 10.46 -5.29
C GLY A 72 8.87 10.32 -5.21
N ALA A 73 8.11 11.41 -5.37
CA ALA A 73 6.64 11.38 -5.31
C ALA A 73 6.02 10.78 -6.57
N VAL A 74 6.65 10.95 -7.74
CA VAL A 74 6.18 10.41 -9.02
C VAL A 74 7.11 9.29 -9.48
N ARG A 75 6.54 8.12 -9.81
CA ARG A 75 7.28 6.97 -10.31
C ARG A 75 6.66 6.43 -11.57
N ILE A 76 7.52 5.97 -12.48
CA ILE A 76 7.11 5.19 -13.64
C ILE A 76 7.30 3.72 -13.30
N ILE A 77 6.21 2.97 -13.32
CA ILE A 77 6.19 1.56 -12.94
C ILE A 77 5.70 0.70 -14.09
N GLU A 78 6.26 -0.49 -14.21
CA GLU A 78 5.75 -1.53 -15.10
C GLU A 78 4.76 -2.41 -14.31
N VAL A 79 3.58 -2.64 -14.88
CA VAL A 79 2.52 -3.46 -14.28
C VAL A 79 1.98 -4.46 -15.29
N PHE A 80 1.41 -5.56 -14.82
CA PHE A 80 0.74 -6.50 -15.72
C PHE A 80 -0.50 -5.87 -16.37
N ASP A 81 -0.65 -6.13 -17.66
CA ASP A 81 -1.83 -5.77 -18.45
C ASP A 81 -2.95 -6.77 -18.11
N GLY A 82 -3.67 -6.51 -17.01
CA GLY A 82 -4.73 -7.38 -16.51
C GLY A 82 -4.77 -7.48 -14.97
N ALA A 83 -5.84 -8.06 -14.45
CA ALA A 83 -6.13 -8.03 -13.01
C ALA A 83 -5.33 -9.03 -12.16
N ARG A 84 -4.71 -10.06 -12.76
CA ARG A 84 -4.09 -11.16 -12.02
C ARG A 84 -2.69 -11.49 -12.54
N PRO A 85 -1.64 -11.42 -11.70
CA PRO A 85 -0.34 -11.95 -12.06
C PRO A 85 -0.44 -13.46 -12.30
N PRO A 86 0.33 -14.02 -13.25
CA PRO A 86 0.34 -15.47 -13.46
C PRO A 86 0.73 -16.20 -12.18
N ALA A 87 0.16 -17.39 -11.98
CA ALA A 87 0.52 -18.22 -10.84
C ALA A 87 2.04 -18.52 -10.87
N PRO A 88 2.72 -18.56 -9.71
CA PRO A 88 4.13 -18.92 -9.67
C PRO A 88 4.35 -20.26 -10.35
N ALA A 89 5.24 -20.30 -11.34
CA ALA A 89 5.57 -21.54 -12.03
C ALA A 89 6.22 -22.50 -11.03
N ARG A 90 5.64 -23.69 -10.84
CA ARG A 90 6.32 -24.77 -10.11
C ARG A 90 7.47 -25.27 -10.99
N PRO A 91 8.72 -25.24 -10.52
CA PRO A 91 9.83 -25.81 -11.26
C PRO A 91 9.68 -27.34 -11.20
N LEU A 92 9.04 -27.89 -12.21
CA LEU A 92 9.06 -29.31 -12.49
C LEU A 92 10.24 -29.56 -13.42
N THR A 93 11.03 -30.58 -13.11
CA THR A 93 12.16 -31.02 -13.93
C THR A 93 11.92 -32.45 -14.39
N GLU A 94 12.12 -32.70 -15.68
CA GLU A 94 12.08 -34.04 -16.27
C GLU A 94 13.34 -34.21 -17.12
N GLY A 95 14.11 -35.28 -16.88
CA GLY A 95 15.38 -35.52 -17.60
C GLY A 95 16.42 -34.40 -17.45
N GLY A 96 16.42 -33.68 -16.33
CA GLY A 96 17.34 -32.55 -16.09
C GLY A 96 16.98 -31.26 -16.82
N ARG A 97 15.80 -31.19 -17.49
CA ARG A 97 15.27 -29.99 -18.13
C ARG A 97 14.01 -29.52 -17.42
N ARG A 98 13.78 -28.21 -17.42
CA ARG A 98 12.52 -27.62 -16.93
C ARG A 98 11.38 -28.09 -17.83
N TRP A 99 10.40 -28.75 -17.24
CA TRP A 99 9.26 -29.33 -17.94
C TRP A 99 7.99 -29.08 -17.12
N PRO A 100 6.89 -28.57 -17.69
CA PRO A 100 6.71 -28.20 -19.10
C PRO A 100 7.44 -26.92 -19.50
N GLU A 101 7.44 -26.64 -20.81
CA GLU A 101 7.87 -25.35 -21.35
C GLU A 101 7.10 -24.21 -20.66
N PRO A 102 7.77 -23.16 -20.16
CA PRO A 102 7.10 -22.09 -19.45
C PRO A 102 6.12 -21.35 -20.38
N PRO A 103 4.95 -20.91 -19.86
CA PRO A 103 4.04 -20.08 -20.64
C PRO A 103 4.73 -18.77 -21.06
N PRO A 104 4.25 -18.14 -22.15
CA PRO A 104 4.77 -16.85 -22.57
C PRO A 104 4.64 -15.82 -21.42
N PRO A 105 5.57 -14.86 -21.33
CA PRO A 105 5.50 -13.85 -20.29
C PRO A 105 4.19 -13.07 -20.40
N PRO A 106 3.57 -12.72 -19.25
CA PRO A 106 2.37 -11.91 -19.25
C PRO A 106 2.67 -10.55 -19.91
N ARG A 107 1.67 -10.00 -20.60
CA ARG A 107 1.78 -8.65 -21.15
C ARG A 107 1.91 -7.65 -20.00
N THR A 108 2.77 -6.66 -20.19
CA THR A 108 2.98 -5.56 -19.25
C THR A 108 2.68 -4.22 -19.92
N VAL A 109 2.32 -3.24 -19.11
CA VAL A 109 2.09 -1.85 -19.50
C VAL A 109 2.80 -0.93 -18.51
N TRP A 110 3.17 0.25 -18.98
CA TRP A 110 3.79 1.28 -18.16
C TRP A 110 2.72 2.20 -17.57
N ARG A 111 2.83 2.54 -16.29
CA ARG A 111 1.91 3.43 -15.57
C ARG A 111 2.67 4.49 -14.81
N VAL A 112 2.06 5.67 -14.72
CA VAL A 112 2.48 6.72 -13.79
C VAL A 112 1.86 6.41 -12.43
N GLN A 113 2.68 6.34 -11.39
CA GLN A 113 2.24 6.23 -10.00
C GLN A 113 2.65 7.49 -9.24
N VAL A 114 1.73 8.06 -8.47
CA VAL A 114 1.99 9.21 -7.60
C VAL A 114 1.73 8.83 -6.14
N ASP A 115 2.64 9.23 -5.27
CA ASP A 115 2.51 9.15 -3.82
C ASP A 115 2.22 10.55 -3.26
N PHE A 116 1.20 10.66 -2.40
CA PHE A 116 0.69 11.95 -1.93
C PHE A 116 -0.07 11.83 -0.62
N TRP A 117 -0.28 12.96 0.06
CA TRP A 117 -1.18 13.08 1.20
C TRP A 117 -2.60 13.33 0.70
N ARG A 118 -3.53 12.43 1.05
CA ARG A 118 -4.95 12.53 0.70
C ARG A 118 -5.77 12.88 1.93
N PRO A 119 -6.69 13.86 1.87
CA PRO A 119 -7.65 14.09 2.94
C PRO A 119 -8.46 12.82 3.27
N ALA A 120 -8.65 12.54 4.56
CA ALA A 120 -9.28 11.30 5.01
C ALA A 120 -10.71 11.15 4.48
N SER A 121 -11.45 12.25 4.33
CA SER A 121 -12.78 12.30 3.70
C SER A 121 -12.80 11.77 2.25
N ARG A 122 -11.67 11.82 1.55
CA ARG A 122 -11.52 11.35 0.16
C ARG A 122 -10.95 9.94 0.05
N THR A 123 -10.73 9.27 1.18
CA THR A 123 -10.24 7.89 1.17
C THR A 123 -11.33 6.96 0.61
N PRO A 124 -11.09 6.23 -0.50
CA PRO A 124 -12.08 5.33 -1.07
C PRO A 124 -12.50 4.27 -0.05
N ALA A 125 -13.79 3.95 -0.03
CA ALA A 125 -14.38 3.07 0.99
C ALA A 125 -13.70 1.69 1.08
N ILE A 126 -13.12 1.20 -0.01
CA ILE A 126 -12.37 -0.07 -0.02
C ILE A 126 -11.12 -0.03 0.86
N LEU A 127 -10.51 1.15 1.01
CA LEU A 127 -9.37 1.35 1.92
C LEU A 127 -9.79 1.56 3.38
N GLN A 128 -11.06 1.88 3.61
CA GLN A 128 -11.63 1.96 4.96
C GLN A 128 -12.09 0.58 5.46
N ALA A 129 -12.40 -0.34 4.53
CA ALA A 129 -12.81 -1.70 4.86
C ALA A 129 -11.61 -2.55 5.29
N GLN A 130 -11.75 -3.26 6.42
CA GLN A 130 -10.72 -4.21 6.84
C GLN A 130 -10.58 -5.34 5.82
N ALA A 131 -9.34 -5.65 5.44
CA ALA A 131 -8.99 -6.69 4.48
C ALA A 131 -9.68 -8.04 4.75
N ARG A 132 -9.84 -8.41 6.03
CA ARG A 132 -10.53 -9.64 6.44
C ARG A 132 -12.02 -9.63 6.08
N HIS A 133 -12.70 -8.50 6.25
CA HIS A 133 -14.12 -8.36 5.93
C HIS A 133 -14.35 -8.36 4.41
N VAL A 134 -13.45 -7.74 3.64
CA VAL A 134 -13.52 -7.76 2.18
C VAL A 134 -13.26 -9.18 1.64
N ARG A 135 -12.23 -9.89 2.15
CA ARG A 135 -11.96 -11.29 1.76
C ARG A 135 -13.11 -12.24 2.08
N LYS A 136 -13.82 -12.02 3.20
CA LYS A 136 -14.91 -12.91 3.65
C LYS A 136 -16.24 -12.61 2.95
N ARG A 137 -16.46 -11.35 2.54
CA ARG A 137 -17.68 -10.89 1.87
C ARG A 137 -17.59 -11.03 0.34
N THR A 138 -16.39 -10.87 -0.20
CA THR A 138 -16.07 -11.00 -1.61
C THR A 138 -15.39 -12.34 -1.80
N GLN A 139 -16.17 -13.41 -1.96
CA GLN A 139 -15.68 -14.74 -2.36
C GLN A 139 -15.17 -14.75 -3.82
N ALA A 140 -14.78 -13.59 -4.36
CA ALA A 140 -14.44 -13.33 -5.75
C ALA A 140 -13.02 -12.77 -5.88
N ASP A 141 -12.41 -13.03 -7.04
CA ASP A 141 -11.04 -12.64 -7.40
C ASP A 141 -10.77 -11.17 -7.06
N VAL A 142 -10.01 -10.95 -6.00
CA VAL A 142 -9.55 -9.62 -5.61
C VAL A 142 -8.43 -9.22 -6.56
N SER A 143 -8.64 -8.16 -7.35
CA SER A 143 -7.62 -7.58 -8.23
C SER A 143 -6.32 -7.31 -7.48
N GLY A 144 -5.17 -7.50 -8.15
CA GLY A 144 -3.84 -7.24 -7.56
C GLY A 144 -3.69 -5.84 -6.97
N ASP A 145 -4.40 -4.87 -7.52
CA ASP A 145 -4.41 -3.48 -7.04
C ASP A 145 -5.10 -3.35 -5.68
N HIS A 146 -6.20 -4.07 -5.48
CA HIS A 146 -6.89 -4.13 -4.20
C HIS A 146 -6.04 -4.86 -3.14
N LEU A 147 -5.32 -5.92 -3.52
CA LEU A 147 -4.42 -6.62 -2.60
C LEU A 147 -3.26 -5.74 -2.15
N SER A 148 -2.66 -5.00 -3.08
CA SER A 148 -1.57 -4.05 -2.79
C SER A 148 -2.07 -2.91 -1.91
N ALA A 149 -3.28 -2.41 -2.16
CA ALA A 149 -3.97 -1.45 -1.30
C ALA A 149 -4.14 -1.97 0.15
N PHE A 150 -4.57 -3.22 0.35
CA PHE A 150 -4.70 -3.80 1.69
C PHE A 150 -3.36 -3.98 2.41
N ALA A 151 -2.30 -4.35 1.70
CA ALA A 151 -0.98 -4.58 2.28
C ALA A 151 -0.33 -3.30 2.85
N ARG A 152 -0.75 -2.13 2.36
CA ARG A 152 -0.25 -0.83 2.81
C ARG A 152 -1.10 -0.19 3.90
N GLN A 153 -2.23 -0.79 4.26
CA GLN A 153 -3.06 -0.29 5.36
C GLN A 153 -2.30 -0.44 6.69
N PRO A 154 -2.26 0.59 7.55
CA PRO A 154 -1.74 0.43 8.91
C PRO A 154 -2.55 -0.65 9.63
N LEU A 155 -1.87 -1.52 10.38
CA LEU A 155 -2.51 -2.58 11.14
C LEU A 155 -3.49 -1.96 12.15
N ARG A 156 -4.79 -2.09 11.86
CA ARG A 156 -5.85 -1.70 12.79
C ARG A 156 -6.21 -2.91 13.65
N PRO A 157 -6.21 -2.78 14.98
CA PRO A 157 -6.71 -3.86 15.83
C PRO A 157 -8.16 -4.18 15.44
N VAL A 158 -8.41 -5.44 15.11
CA VAL A 158 -9.72 -5.93 14.64
C VAL A 158 -10.75 -5.87 15.77
N ARG A 159 -10.28 -6.03 17.01
CA ARG A 159 -10.98 -5.87 18.28
C ARG A 159 -9.94 -5.45 19.32
N PRO A 160 -10.34 -4.83 20.46
CA PRO A 160 -9.52 -4.87 21.66
C PRO A 160 -9.07 -6.31 21.86
N GLN A 161 -7.78 -6.53 22.05
CA GLN A 161 -7.27 -7.85 22.40
C GLN A 161 -8.07 -8.28 23.62
N GLN A 162 -8.79 -9.42 23.53
CA GLN A 162 -9.39 -9.97 24.73
C GLN A 162 -8.24 -10.10 25.74
N PRO A 163 -8.44 -9.64 26.99
CA PRO A 163 -7.47 -9.99 28.03
C PRO A 163 -7.29 -11.50 27.91
N LEU A 164 -6.06 -11.91 27.64
CA LEU A 164 -5.77 -13.32 27.73
C LEU A 164 -6.04 -13.65 29.20
N ASP A 165 -6.95 -14.59 29.46
CA ASP A 165 -7.07 -15.24 30.77
C ASP A 165 -5.82 -16.12 30.95
N ILE A 166 -4.64 -15.51 30.91
CA ILE A 166 -3.44 -16.10 31.50
C ILE A 166 -3.73 -16.01 32.99
N GLY A 167 -4.39 -17.04 33.50
CA GLY A 167 -4.38 -17.34 34.92
C GLY A 167 -2.93 -17.43 35.33
N LEU A 168 -2.41 -16.36 35.93
CA LEU A 168 -1.24 -16.43 36.80
C LEU A 168 -1.73 -17.22 38.01
N PHE A 169 -1.69 -18.55 37.89
CA PHE A 169 -1.90 -19.46 39.01
C PHE A 169 -0.64 -19.34 39.87
N GLU A 170 -0.60 -18.28 40.66
CA GLU A 170 0.46 -18.00 41.61
C GLU A 170 -0.03 -18.41 42.99
N VAL A 171 0.58 -19.46 43.54
CA VAL A 171 0.40 -19.81 44.95
C VAL A 171 1.47 -19.05 45.73
N ARG A 172 1.07 -18.32 46.78
CA ARG A 172 2.03 -17.73 47.72
C ARG A 172 2.65 -18.85 48.55
N ALA A 173 3.98 -18.91 48.58
CA ALA A 173 4.67 -19.92 49.38
C ALA A 173 4.32 -19.74 50.87
N PRO A 174 3.89 -20.80 51.58
CA PRO A 174 3.50 -20.70 52.98
C PRO A 174 4.66 -20.26 53.88
N GLU A 175 5.89 -20.60 53.51
CA GLU A 175 7.11 -20.20 54.21
C GLU A 175 7.56 -18.75 53.94
N ASN A 176 7.12 -18.13 52.83
CA ASN A 176 7.45 -16.75 52.51
C ASN A 176 6.36 -16.10 51.62
N PRO A 177 5.47 -15.28 52.21
CA PRO A 177 4.33 -14.71 51.51
C PRO A 177 4.68 -13.68 50.42
N ASP A 178 5.96 -13.28 50.32
CA ASP A 178 6.47 -12.39 49.26
C ASP A 178 7.02 -13.17 48.05
N ARG A 179 7.00 -14.51 48.09
CA ARG A 179 7.46 -15.38 47.00
C ARG A 179 6.26 -16.05 46.33
N LEU A 180 6.15 -15.83 45.01
CA LEU A 180 5.11 -16.40 44.15
C LEU A 180 5.68 -17.63 43.45
N LEU A 181 4.95 -18.75 43.50
CA LEU A 181 5.31 -20.01 42.86
C LEU A 181 4.30 -20.33 41.75
N PRO A 182 4.76 -20.84 40.59
CA PRO A 182 3.84 -21.33 39.56
C PRO A 182 3.13 -22.60 40.06
N ASP A 183 1.81 -22.67 39.85
CA ASP A 183 1.01 -23.88 40.05
C ASP A 183 1.30 -24.87 38.89
N GLU A 184 1.69 -26.11 39.21
CA GLU A 184 1.92 -27.21 38.24
C GLU A 184 0.68 -28.09 38.07
#